data_AF-A0AAV9AVL3-F1
#
_entry.id   AF-A0AAV9AVL3-F1
#
_cell.length_a   1.000
_cell.length_b   1.000
_cell.length_c   1.000
_cell.angle_alpha   90.00
_cell.angle_beta   90.00
_cell.angle_gamma   90.00
#
_symmetry.space_group_name_H-M   'P 1'
#
loop_
_entity.id
_entity.type
_entity.pdbx_description
1 polymer ?
#
loop_
_entity_poly.entity_id
_entity_poly.type
_entity_poly.pdbx_seq_one_letter_code
_entity_poly.pdbx_strand_id
1 'polypeptide(L)'
;MLLRNRILGSQLWIPPVFAKTTFNTSLALKPSPRRTLCASASATVPLFVPPGVEPAEVAPEMVLPGSNIVAGPYAGHAQIRVVEFVKSSARPRDCPRDGRPEFAVVGRSNVGKSSLINALVRKKEVAMTSKKPGKTQLINHFLVDKSWYLVDLPGYGFAKAPDAARNDWTSFTKGYFLNRETLVAVLLLIDSSIPPQQIDLDCANWLGRNNIPITFVFTKCDKMKGGRGSQLNENLKKFQELISKNYKETPPWIMTSGVTGLGRKELLLHMSQLRHYWDN
;
A
#
# COMPACT_ATOMS: atom_id res chain seq x y z
N MET A 1 4.09 -20.06 8.43
CA MET A 1 3.04 -19.72 9.44
C MET A 1 3.56 -18.90 10.64
N LEU A 2 4.73 -19.20 11.22
CA LEU A 2 5.29 -18.47 12.38
C LEU A 2 5.81 -17.03 12.07
N LEU A 3 6.36 -16.76 10.87
CA LEU A 3 6.84 -15.42 10.49
C LEU A 3 5.72 -14.41 10.20
N ARG A 4 4.59 -14.86 9.63
CA ARG A 4 3.39 -14.02 9.46
C ARG A 4 2.97 -13.42 10.82
N ASN A 5 3.05 -14.21 11.89
CA ASN A 5 2.73 -13.79 13.24
C ASN A 5 3.80 -12.92 13.94
N ARG A 6 5.01 -12.73 13.40
CA ARG A 6 5.98 -11.78 13.96
C ARG A 6 5.74 -10.34 13.51
N ILE A 7 5.28 -10.15 12.27
CA ILE A 7 4.81 -8.85 11.77
C ILE A 7 3.36 -8.59 12.21
N LEU A 8 2.55 -9.64 12.37
CA LEU A 8 1.14 -9.56 12.79
C LEU A 8 0.91 -9.75 14.31
N GLY A 9 1.95 -10.01 15.10
CA GLY A 9 1.84 -10.44 16.51
C GLY A 9 1.53 -9.31 17.50
N SER A 10 1.81 -8.08 17.13
CA SER A 10 1.21 -6.90 17.73
C SER A 10 -0.08 -6.59 16.96
N GLN A 11 -1.17 -6.30 17.65
CA GLN A 11 -2.57 -6.16 17.20
C GLN A 11 -2.86 -5.16 16.04
N LEU A 12 -1.85 -4.73 15.27
CA LEU A 12 -1.85 -3.58 14.36
C LEU A 12 -2.63 -3.73 13.04
N TRP A 13 -3.14 -4.92 12.68
CA TRP A 13 -3.47 -5.21 11.28
C TRP A 13 -4.79 -5.95 11.03
N ILE A 14 -5.73 -5.93 11.97
CA ILE A 14 -6.97 -6.75 11.86
C ILE A 14 -8.21 -5.86 11.69
N PRO A 15 -8.90 -5.85 10.53
CA PRO A 15 -10.28 -5.34 10.46
C PRO A 15 -11.24 -6.31 11.17
N PRO A 16 -12.28 -5.84 11.89
CA PRO A 16 -13.21 -6.74 12.57
C PRO A 16 -13.96 -7.64 11.59
N VAL A 17 -14.08 -8.92 11.94
CA VAL A 17 -15.02 -9.87 11.33
C VAL A 17 -16.42 -9.40 11.70
N PHE A 18 -17.25 -9.09 10.69
CA PHE A 18 -18.66 -8.78 10.92
C PHE A 18 -19.36 -10.02 11.50
N ALA A 19 -19.68 -9.98 12.79
CA ALA A 19 -20.69 -10.85 13.36
C ALA A 19 -22.04 -10.50 12.72
N LYS A 20 -22.70 -11.50 12.12
CA LYS A 20 -24.12 -11.39 11.76
C LYS A 20 -24.89 -11.29 13.07
N THR A 21 -25.50 -10.14 13.36
CA THR A 21 -26.47 -10.05 14.45
C THR A 21 -27.70 -9.29 13.96
N THR A 22 -28.81 -10.02 14.02
CA THR A 22 -30.19 -9.65 13.79
C THR A 22 -30.60 -8.42 14.59
N PHE A 23 -31.39 -7.55 13.94
CA PHE A 23 -32.10 -6.45 14.59
C PHE A 23 -33.09 -7.00 15.62
N ASN A 24 -33.08 -6.44 16.82
CA ASN A 24 -34.25 -6.40 17.67
C ASN A 24 -34.35 -5.06 18.41
N THR A 25 -35.59 -4.70 18.69
CA THR A 25 -36.16 -3.35 18.73
C THR A 25 -36.06 -2.66 20.10
N SER A 26 -36.13 -1.31 20.05
CA SER A 26 -36.73 -0.41 21.05
C SER A 26 -35.95 -0.09 22.35
N LEU A 27 -35.58 1.19 22.53
CA LEU A 27 -36.22 2.11 23.49
C LEU A 27 -35.51 3.47 23.52
N ALA A 28 -36.31 4.53 23.51
CA ALA A 28 -35.91 5.93 23.49
C ALA A 28 -35.64 6.48 24.90
N LEU A 29 -34.64 7.36 25.03
CA LEU A 29 -34.51 8.31 26.13
C LEU A 29 -34.03 9.68 25.59
N LYS A 30 -34.75 10.74 25.97
CA LYS A 30 -34.58 12.16 25.59
C LYS A 30 -33.47 12.86 26.40
N PRO A 31 -33.01 14.06 25.96
CA PRO A 31 -31.70 14.61 26.34
C PRO A 31 -31.75 15.63 27.50
N SER A 32 -30.58 15.93 28.07
CA SER A 32 -30.35 17.09 28.96
C SER A 32 -29.01 17.80 28.62
N PRO A 33 -28.82 19.09 29.01
CA PRO A 33 -28.17 20.08 28.14
C PRO A 33 -26.78 20.58 28.59
N ARG A 34 -26.13 21.29 27.64
CA ARG A 34 -24.98 22.22 27.75
C ARG A 34 -23.59 21.63 28.02
N ARG A 35 -22.72 21.79 27.03
CA ARG A 35 -21.67 22.84 27.06
C ARG A 35 -21.08 23.02 25.66
N THR A 36 -21.22 24.22 25.12
CA THR A 36 -20.54 24.70 23.93
C THR A 36 -19.04 24.75 24.23
N LEU A 37 -18.28 23.83 23.67
CA LEU A 37 -16.84 23.96 23.51
C LEU A 37 -16.57 23.92 22.02
N CYS A 38 -16.51 25.11 21.41
CA CYS A 38 -15.80 25.31 20.16
C CYS A 38 -14.32 24.99 20.43
N ALA A 39 -13.94 23.73 20.26
CA ALA A 39 -12.57 23.35 20.04
C ALA A 39 -12.47 22.95 18.56
N SER A 40 -11.89 23.83 17.74
CA SER A 40 -11.44 23.45 16.41
C SER A 40 -10.30 22.44 16.57
N ALA A 41 -10.65 21.17 16.72
CA ALA A 41 -9.71 20.06 16.69
C ALA A 41 -9.11 20.01 15.28
N SER A 42 -7.92 20.59 15.12
CA SER A 42 -7.03 20.23 14.01
C SER A 42 -6.70 18.76 14.18
N ALA A 43 -7.45 17.88 13.52
CA ALA A 43 -7.29 16.44 13.64
C ALA A 43 -5.86 16.07 13.24
N THR A 44 -5.06 15.65 14.22
CA THR A 44 -3.73 15.08 13.99
C THR A 44 -3.90 13.83 13.13
N VAL A 45 -3.16 13.77 12.02
CA VAL A 45 -3.16 12.61 11.12
C VAL A 45 -2.64 11.40 11.91
N PRO A 46 -3.39 10.27 11.98
CA PRO A 46 -2.92 9.09 12.67
C PRO A 46 -1.61 8.55 12.04
N LEU A 47 -0.58 8.41 12.86
CA LEU A 47 0.74 7.96 12.45
C LEU A 47 0.82 6.43 12.44
N PHE A 48 1.53 5.90 11.45
CA PHE A 48 2.03 4.54 11.43
C PHE A 48 3.36 4.50 12.20
N VAL A 49 3.34 3.85 13.37
CA VAL A 49 4.53 3.65 14.21
C VAL A 49 5.06 2.24 13.96
N PRO A 50 6.31 2.08 13.47
CA PRO A 50 6.88 0.77 13.21
C PRO A 50 7.26 0.06 14.52
N PRO A 51 7.47 -1.27 14.46
CA PRO A 51 8.03 -2.01 15.60
C PRO A 51 9.34 -1.40 16.09
N GLY A 52 9.55 -1.41 17.41
CA GLY A 52 10.74 -0.87 18.06
C GLY A 52 10.75 0.65 18.24
N VAL A 53 9.62 1.33 18.04
CA VAL A 53 9.41 2.73 18.40
C VAL A 53 8.25 2.83 19.38
N GLU A 54 8.48 3.44 20.54
CA GLU A 54 7.40 3.71 21.49
C GLU A 54 6.60 4.94 21.04
N PRO A 55 5.24 4.90 21.04
CA PRO A 55 4.43 6.02 20.60
C PRO A 55 4.70 7.35 21.33
N ALA A 56 5.17 7.28 22.58
CA ALA A 56 5.53 8.44 23.39
C ALA A 56 6.86 9.10 22.95
N GLU A 57 7.71 8.38 22.23
CA GLU A 57 9.03 8.83 21.76
C GLU A 57 8.99 9.39 20.33
N VAL A 58 7.82 9.39 19.68
CA VAL A 58 7.68 9.85 18.30
C VAL A 58 7.84 11.37 18.23
N ALA A 59 8.98 11.81 17.70
CA ALA A 59 9.25 13.20 17.38
C ALA A 59 8.82 13.56 15.94
N PRO A 60 8.41 14.81 15.65
CA PRO A 60 7.95 15.23 14.33
C PRO A 60 8.95 14.94 13.18
N GLU A 61 10.24 15.08 13.45
CA GLU A 61 11.34 14.82 12.52
C GLU A 61 11.49 13.33 12.14
N MET A 62 10.93 12.42 12.94
CA MET A 62 10.92 11.00 12.63
C MET A 62 9.86 10.67 11.57
N VAL A 63 8.89 11.56 11.33
CA VAL A 63 7.85 11.32 10.34
C VAL A 63 8.38 11.58 8.94
N LEU A 64 8.28 10.59 8.06
CA LEU A 64 8.74 10.70 6.69
C LEU A 64 7.91 11.76 5.93
N PRO A 65 8.56 12.73 5.25
CA PRO A 65 7.85 13.79 4.55
C PRO A 65 6.81 13.27 3.55
N GLY A 66 5.60 13.84 3.59
CA GLY A 66 4.51 13.46 2.68
C GLY A 66 3.93 12.06 2.96
N SER A 67 3.97 11.62 4.21
CA SER A 67 3.47 10.31 4.66
C SER A 67 2.88 10.40 6.06
N ASN A 68 2.32 9.30 6.57
CA ASN A 68 2.09 9.12 8.01
C ASN A 68 3.09 8.15 8.66
N ILE A 69 4.22 7.87 8.03
CA ILE A 69 5.13 6.79 8.42
C ILE A 69 6.23 7.35 9.33
N VAL A 70 6.39 6.77 10.51
CA VAL A 70 7.52 7.03 11.40
C VAL A 70 8.72 6.18 10.97
N ALA A 71 9.89 6.81 10.86
CA ALA A 71 11.17 6.14 10.72
C ALA A 71 11.65 5.66 12.11
N GLY A 72 11.80 4.36 12.25
CA GLY A 72 12.25 3.67 13.45
C GLY A 72 13.66 3.09 13.31
N PRO A 73 14.09 2.27 14.29
CA PRO A 73 15.48 1.80 14.39
C PRO A 73 15.89 0.85 13.23
N TYR A 74 14.92 0.23 12.58
CA TYR A 74 15.16 -0.66 11.43
C TYR A 74 15.33 0.11 10.11
N ALA A 75 15.04 1.41 10.07
CA ALA A 75 15.23 2.23 8.88
C ALA A 75 16.73 2.37 8.56
N GLY A 76 17.15 1.89 7.39
CA GLY A 76 18.58 1.80 7.05
C GLY A 76 18.88 2.07 5.58
N HIS A 77 19.80 1.28 4.99
CA HIS A 77 20.28 1.49 3.63
C HIS A 77 19.12 1.50 2.59
N ALA A 78 18.74 2.70 2.17
CA ALA A 78 17.61 2.97 1.27
C ALA A 78 18.04 3.23 -0.19
N GLN A 79 19.28 2.90 -0.56
CA GLN A 79 19.75 3.04 -1.95
C GLN A 79 19.64 1.70 -2.68
N ILE A 80 19.17 1.76 -3.93
CA ILE A 80 19.18 0.63 -4.86
C ILE A 80 20.41 0.80 -5.75
N ARG A 81 21.30 -0.20 -5.77
CA ARG A 81 22.55 -0.18 -6.58
C ARG A 81 22.40 -1.02 -7.85
N VAL A 82 21.86 -2.23 -7.71
CA VAL A 82 21.71 -3.20 -8.80
C VAL A 82 20.28 -3.69 -8.85
N VAL A 83 19.75 -3.79 -10.07
CA VAL A 83 18.46 -4.41 -10.36
C VAL A 83 18.60 -5.27 -11.60
N GLU A 84 18.15 -6.51 -11.47
CA GLU A 84 18.19 -7.56 -12.49
C GLU A 84 16.76 -8.08 -12.74
N PHE A 85 16.31 -8.12 -13.99
CA PHE A 85 15.07 -8.80 -14.34
C PHE A 85 15.33 -10.31 -14.32
N VAL A 86 14.60 -11.04 -13.48
CA VAL A 86 14.81 -12.49 -13.29
C VAL A 86 13.87 -13.29 -14.19
N LYS A 87 12.56 -13.04 -14.09
CA LYS A 87 11.56 -13.81 -14.84
C LYS A 87 10.19 -13.14 -14.85
N SER A 88 9.42 -13.47 -15.88
CA SER A 88 7.97 -13.28 -15.93
C SER A 88 7.26 -14.62 -15.75
N SER A 89 6.35 -14.69 -14.77
CA SER A 89 5.63 -15.92 -14.42
C SER A 89 4.14 -15.78 -14.68
N ALA A 90 3.55 -16.77 -15.36
CA ALA A 90 2.11 -16.79 -15.63
C ALA A 90 1.29 -17.39 -14.47
N ARG A 91 1.92 -18.19 -13.59
CA ARG A 91 1.27 -18.81 -12.42
C ARG A 91 2.12 -18.56 -11.17
N PRO A 92 1.54 -18.44 -9.95
CA PRO A 92 2.32 -18.16 -8.74
C PRO A 92 3.31 -19.30 -8.43
N ARG A 93 2.98 -20.53 -8.84
CA ARG A 93 3.87 -21.69 -8.72
C ARG A 93 5.15 -21.61 -9.56
N ASP A 94 5.15 -20.81 -10.62
CA ASP A 94 6.29 -20.65 -11.53
C ASP A 94 7.24 -19.52 -11.05
N CYS A 95 6.88 -18.79 -9.99
CA CYS A 95 7.67 -17.71 -9.42
C CYS A 95 8.93 -18.24 -8.69
N PRO A 96 10.03 -17.45 -8.60
CA PRO A 96 11.21 -17.81 -7.82
C PRO A 96 10.88 -18.25 -6.38
N ARG A 97 11.62 -19.21 -5.82
CA ARG A 97 11.37 -19.74 -4.45
C ARG A 97 12.66 -19.88 -3.65
N ASP A 98 13.56 -18.91 -3.79
CA ASP A 98 14.86 -18.88 -3.11
C ASP A 98 14.81 -18.23 -1.71
N GLY A 99 13.60 -17.96 -1.19
CA GLY A 99 13.38 -17.50 0.18
C GLY A 99 13.59 -16.00 0.43
N ARG A 100 13.89 -15.21 -0.61
CA ARG A 100 14.16 -13.78 -0.46
C ARG A 100 12.90 -12.96 -0.19
N PRO A 101 12.98 -11.91 0.64
CA PRO A 101 11.85 -11.04 0.94
C PRO A 101 11.35 -10.30 -0.31
N GLU A 102 10.04 -10.03 -0.35
CA GLU A 102 9.38 -9.48 -1.53
C GLU A 102 8.45 -8.32 -1.21
N PHE A 103 8.52 -7.30 -2.06
CA PHE A 103 7.54 -6.21 -2.10
C PHE A 103 6.75 -6.30 -3.40
N ALA A 104 5.45 -6.57 -3.29
CA ALA A 104 4.57 -6.68 -4.44
C ALA A 104 3.93 -5.33 -4.75
N VAL A 105 4.05 -4.86 -6.00
CA VAL A 105 3.44 -3.62 -6.49
C VAL A 105 2.18 -3.97 -7.26
N VAL A 106 1.04 -3.42 -6.84
CA VAL A 106 -0.25 -3.63 -7.49
C VAL A 106 -1.05 -2.32 -7.51
N GLY A 107 -1.95 -2.20 -8.47
CA GLY A 107 -2.86 -1.06 -8.55
C GLY A 107 -3.64 -1.10 -9.85
N ARG A 108 -4.60 -0.18 -9.99
CA ARG A 108 -5.43 -0.09 -11.20
C ARG A 108 -4.58 0.16 -12.44
N SER A 109 -5.04 -0.27 -13.62
CA SER A 109 -4.43 0.12 -14.89
C SER A 109 -4.27 1.65 -14.97
N ASN A 110 -3.11 2.11 -15.45
CA ASN A 110 -2.74 3.53 -15.57
C ASN A 110 -2.63 4.33 -14.25
N VAL A 111 -2.58 3.66 -13.09
CA VAL A 111 -2.33 4.31 -11.78
C VAL A 111 -0.91 4.88 -11.67
N GLY A 112 0.03 4.38 -12.48
CA GLY A 112 1.44 4.79 -12.43
C GLY A 112 2.42 3.72 -11.94
N LYS A 113 2.01 2.45 -11.89
CA LYS A 113 2.83 1.31 -11.46
C LYS A 113 4.21 1.21 -12.13
N SER A 114 4.25 1.12 -13.46
CA SER A 114 5.52 1.05 -14.18
C SER A 114 6.38 2.31 -13.98
N SER A 115 5.75 3.49 -13.89
CA SER A 115 6.45 4.75 -13.60
C SER A 115 7.07 4.76 -12.20
N LEU A 116 6.36 4.26 -11.19
CA LEU A 116 6.88 4.13 -9.83
C LEU A 116 8.04 3.13 -9.79
N ILE A 117 7.90 1.96 -10.41
CA ILE A 117 8.96 0.95 -10.47
C ILE A 117 10.23 1.54 -11.09
N ASN A 118 10.11 2.17 -12.27
CA ASN A 118 11.24 2.81 -12.94
C ASN A 118 11.87 3.93 -12.09
N ALA A 119 11.04 4.72 -11.38
CA ALA A 119 11.52 5.75 -10.47
C ALA A 119 12.30 5.17 -9.28
N LEU A 120 11.82 4.08 -8.67
CA LEU A 120 12.50 3.39 -7.56
C LEU A 120 13.87 2.89 -7.99
N VAL A 121 13.94 2.15 -9.09
CA VAL A 121 15.17 1.49 -9.57
C VAL A 121 16.13 2.41 -10.31
N ARG A 122 15.75 3.67 -10.60
CA ARG A 122 16.55 4.68 -11.35
C ARG A 122 17.08 4.21 -12.71
N LYS A 123 16.52 3.14 -13.27
CA LYS A 123 16.82 2.68 -14.63
C LYS A 123 15.62 2.98 -15.51
N LYS A 124 15.88 3.60 -16.67
CA LYS A 124 14.83 3.78 -17.68
C LYS A 124 14.43 2.40 -18.20
N GLU A 125 13.12 2.17 -18.28
CA GLU A 125 12.51 1.03 -19.01
C GLU A 125 12.69 -0.38 -18.43
N VAL A 126 13.05 -0.53 -17.15
CA VAL A 126 13.05 -1.87 -16.49
C VAL A 126 11.64 -2.47 -16.44
N ALA A 127 10.64 -1.64 -16.13
CA ALA A 127 9.24 -1.98 -16.32
C ALA A 127 8.71 -1.23 -17.55
N MET A 128 8.24 -1.98 -18.54
CA MET A 128 7.65 -1.37 -19.74
C MET A 128 6.41 -0.55 -19.36
N THR A 129 6.44 0.75 -19.67
CA THR A 129 5.28 1.65 -19.57
C THR A 129 4.41 1.50 -20.82
N SER A 130 3.79 0.33 -21.03
CA SER A 130 2.88 0.17 -22.16
C SER A 130 1.63 1.02 -21.96
N LYS A 131 1.28 1.85 -22.96
CA LYS A 131 0.00 2.57 -23.03
C LYS A 131 -1.17 1.66 -23.44
N LYS A 132 -0.90 0.44 -23.95
CA LYS A 132 -1.90 -0.53 -24.40
C LYS A 132 -2.20 -1.53 -23.26
N PRO A 133 -3.37 -1.45 -22.61
CA PRO A 133 -3.75 -2.30 -21.50
C PRO A 133 -4.02 -3.75 -21.96
N GLY A 134 -3.52 -4.76 -21.23
CA GLY A 134 -4.22 -6.05 -21.06
C GLY A 134 -4.05 -7.17 -22.09
N LYS A 135 -2.84 -7.60 -22.47
CA LYS A 135 -2.70 -8.88 -23.23
C LYS A 135 -1.87 -10.00 -22.60
N THR A 136 -1.08 -9.73 -21.55
CA THR A 136 -0.44 -10.81 -20.77
C THR A 136 -0.32 -10.38 -19.31
N GLN A 137 -0.90 -11.15 -18.38
CA GLN A 137 -0.93 -10.87 -16.95
C GLN A 137 0.21 -11.61 -16.23
N LEU A 138 1.46 -11.29 -16.57
CA LEU A 138 2.62 -11.93 -15.95
C LEU A 138 2.99 -11.24 -14.64
N ILE A 139 3.51 -12.02 -13.70
CA ILE A 139 4.20 -11.51 -12.52
C ILE A 139 5.68 -11.35 -12.88
N ASN A 140 6.18 -10.11 -12.85
CA ASN A 140 7.59 -9.84 -13.15
C ASN A 140 8.38 -9.72 -11.85
N HIS A 141 9.47 -10.47 -11.73
CA HIS A 141 10.37 -10.41 -10.59
C HIS A 141 11.64 -9.64 -10.96
N PHE A 142 11.91 -8.58 -10.21
CA PHE A 142 13.15 -7.82 -10.31
C PHE A 142 13.97 -8.06 -9.04
N LEU A 143 15.12 -8.72 -9.17
CA LEU A 143 16.05 -8.93 -8.05
C LEU A 143 16.80 -7.64 -7.79
N VAL A 144 16.66 -7.12 -6.58
CA VAL A 144 17.28 -5.87 -6.14
C VAL A 144 18.42 -6.17 -5.19
N ASP A 145 19.59 -5.60 -5.48
CA ASP A 145 20.83 -5.73 -4.69
C ASP A 145 21.14 -7.17 -4.27
N LYS A 146 20.78 -8.14 -5.12
CA LYS A 146 20.93 -9.58 -4.89
C LYS A 146 20.38 -10.05 -3.53
N SER A 147 19.38 -9.35 -2.97
CA SER A 147 18.90 -9.56 -1.61
C SER A 147 17.38 -9.70 -1.52
N TRP A 148 16.60 -8.94 -2.28
CA TRP A 148 15.14 -8.95 -2.19
C TRP A 148 14.49 -8.74 -3.57
N TYR A 149 13.20 -9.06 -3.69
CA TYR A 149 12.45 -8.88 -4.94
C TYR A 149 11.50 -7.69 -4.91
N LEU A 150 11.57 -6.86 -5.94
CA LEU A 150 10.47 -6.01 -6.34
C LEU A 150 9.60 -6.78 -7.34
N VAL A 151 8.36 -7.03 -6.97
CA VAL A 151 7.45 -7.88 -7.75
C VAL A 151 6.38 -7.01 -8.40
N ASP A 152 6.36 -6.99 -9.73
CA ASP A 152 5.35 -6.28 -10.49
C ASP A 152 4.17 -7.22 -10.79
N LEU A 153 3.05 -6.98 -10.11
CA LEU A 153 1.82 -7.72 -10.35
C LEU A 153 1.01 -7.07 -11.48
N PRO A 154 0.23 -7.86 -12.24
CA PRO A 154 -0.70 -7.30 -13.21
C PRO A 154 -1.70 -6.38 -12.50
N GLY A 155 -2.04 -5.24 -13.12
CA GLY A 155 -3.00 -4.31 -12.55
C GLY A 155 -4.46 -4.74 -12.71
N TYR A 156 -5.36 -4.20 -11.89
CA TYR A 156 -6.81 -4.45 -12.00
C TYR A 156 -7.55 -3.38 -12.80
N GLY A 157 -8.84 -3.62 -13.06
CA GLY A 157 -9.75 -2.63 -13.66
C GLY A 157 -9.57 -2.45 -15.17
N PHE A 158 -9.11 -3.48 -15.89
CA PHE A 158 -9.06 -3.46 -17.35
C PHE A 158 -10.49 -3.46 -17.95
N ALA A 159 -10.95 -2.28 -18.35
CA ALA A 159 -12.27 -2.07 -18.95
C ALA A 159 -12.52 -2.89 -20.22
N LYS A 160 -11.47 -3.31 -20.94
CA LYS A 160 -11.55 -4.08 -22.19
C LYS A 160 -11.23 -5.58 -22.06
N ALA A 161 -10.96 -6.08 -20.85
CA ALA A 161 -10.72 -7.51 -20.65
C ALA A 161 -12.06 -8.27 -20.60
N PRO A 162 -12.16 -9.46 -21.23
CA PRO A 162 -13.31 -10.36 -21.05
C PRO A 162 -13.52 -10.72 -19.59
N ASP A 163 -14.75 -11.02 -19.18
CA ASP A 163 -15.07 -11.31 -17.78
C ASP A 163 -14.31 -12.52 -17.22
N ALA A 164 -14.05 -13.53 -18.04
CA ALA A 164 -13.16 -14.65 -17.70
C ALA A 164 -11.75 -14.16 -17.30
N ALA A 165 -11.15 -13.26 -18.08
CA ALA A 165 -9.82 -12.72 -17.80
C ALA A 165 -9.79 -11.77 -16.58
N ARG A 166 -10.93 -11.16 -16.20
CA ARG A 166 -11.07 -10.37 -14.97
C ARG A 166 -11.18 -11.27 -13.74
N ASN A 167 -11.94 -12.37 -13.84
CA ASN A 167 -12.08 -13.36 -12.79
C ASN A 167 -10.76 -14.12 -12.56
N ASP A 168 -10.06 -14.48 -13.64
CA ASP A 168 -8.75 -15.12 -13.60
C ASP A 168 -7.69 -14.20 -12.98
N TRP A 169 -7.65 -12.90 -13.35
CA TRP A 169 -6.76 -11.92 -12.73
C TRP A 169 -6.93 -11.89 -11.21
N THR A 170 -8.19 -11.87 -10.79
CA THR A 170 -8.58 -11.78 -9.38
C THR A 170 -8.15 -13.04 -8.64
N SER A 171 -8.41 -14.22 -9.18
CA SER A 171 -8.02 -15.49 -8.56
C SER A 171 -6.49 -15.65 -8.50
N PHE A 172 -5.79 -15.34 -9.59
CA PHE A 172 -4.34 -15.44 -9.72
C PHE A 172 -3.59 -14.53 -8.74
N THR A 173 -3.95 -13.24 -8.72
CA THR A 173 -3.30 -12.24 -7.87
C THR A 173 -3.60 -12.51 -6.39
N LYS A 174 -4.85 -12.89 -6.06
CA LYS A 174 -5.21 -13.29 -4.69
C LYS A 174 -4.46 -14.54 -4.26
N GLY A 175 -4.33 -15.53 -5.15
CA GLY A 175 -3.55 -16.74 -4.92
C GLY A 175 -2.08 -16.43 -4.64
N TYR A 176 -1.50 -15.42 -5.29
CA TYR A 176 -0.15 -14.94 -4.95
C TYR A 176 -0.09 -14.41 -3.51
N PHE A 177 -0.96 -13.47 -3.15
CA PHE A 177 -0.95 -12.85 -1.82
C PHE A 177 -1.20 -13.85 -0.68
N LEU A 178 -2.07 -14.84 -0.89
CA LEU A 178 -2.40 -15.82 0.14
C LEU A 178 -1.28 -16.84 0.40
N ASN A 179 -0.51 -17.19 -0.63
CA ASN A 179 0.42 -18.32 -0.58
C ASN A 179 1.90 -17.91 -0.61
N ARG A 180 2.22 -16.62 -0.72
CA ARG A 180 3.61 -16.14 -0.80
C ARG A 180 4.16 -15.82 0.58
N GLU A 181 4.84 -16.78 1.20
CA GLU A 181 5.39 -16.62 2.56
C GLU A 181 6.49 -15.56 2.66
N THR A 182 7.18 -15.28 1.56
CA THR A 182 8.23 -14.26 1.45
C THR A 182 7.69 -12.83 1.23
N LEU A 183 6.37 -12.66 1.10
CA LEU A 183 5.76 -11.35 0.88
C LEU A 183 5.83 -10.50 2.15
N VAL A 184 6.68 -9.47 2.13
CA VAL A 184 6.87 -8.52 3.23
C VAL A 184 5.70 -7.55 3.28
N ALA A 185 5.38 -6.91 2.14
CA ALA A 185 4.26 -6.00 2.02
C ALA A 185 3.80 -5.81 0.57
N VAL A 186 2.53 -5.44 0.42
CA VAL A 186 1.93 -5.00 -0.84
C VAL A 186 1.96 -3.47 -0.90
N LEU A 187 2.64 -2.93 -1.91
CA LEU A 187 2.54 -1.53 -2.29
C LEU A 187 1.30 -1.36 -3.18
N LEU A 188 0.18 -0.96 -2.57
CA LEU A 188 -1.07 -0.72 -3.27
C LEU A 188 -1.11 0.73 -3.77
N LEU A 189 -1.03 0.90 -5.09
CA LEU A 189 -0.99 2.23 -5.70
C LEU A 189 -2.38 2.82 -5.87
N ILE A 190 -2.52 4.09 -5.51
CA ILE A 190 -3.75 4.87 -5.59
C ILE A 190 -3.47 6.17 -6.34
N ASP A 191 -4.25 6.49 -7.37
CA ASP A 191 -4.09 7.72 -8.16
C ASP A 191 -4.72 8.90 -7.40
N SER A 192 -3.90 9.81 -6.86
CA SER A 192 -4.39 10.97 -6.11
C SER A 192 -5.00 12.06 -6.99
N SER A 193 -4.82 11.98 -8.31
CA SER A 193 -5.31 13.00 -9.24
C SER A 193 -6.77 12.83 -9.64
N ILE A 194 -7.47 11.83 -9.08
CA ILE A 194 -8.88 11.55 -9.29
C ILE A 194 -9.56 11.19 -7.95
N PRO A 195 -10.90 11.26 -7.88
CA PRO A 195 -11.63 10.79 -6.71
C PRO A 195 -11.36 9.31 -6.39
N PRO A 196 -11.43 8.88 -5.12
CA PRO A 196 -11.32 7.48 -4.73
C PRO A 196 -12.23 6.58 -5.58
N GLN A 197 -11.68 5.47 -6.06
CA GLN A 197 -12.41 4.53 -6.90
C GLN A 197 -12.81 3.31 -6.08
N GLN A 198 -14.04 2.82 -6.31
CA GLN A 198 -14.55 1.66 -5.57
C GLN A 198 -13.64 0.43 -5.71
N ILE A 199 -13.10 0.19 -6.90
CA ILE A 199 -12.20 -0.95 -7.15
C ILE A 199 -10.89 -0.88 -6.35
N ASP A 200 -10.39 0.32 -6.06
CA ASP A 200 -9.20 0.52 -5.21
C ASP A 200 -9.54 0.22 -3.74
N LEU A 201 -10.70 0.68 -3.26
CA LEU A 201 -11.21 0.41 -1.92
C LEU A 201 -11.49 -1.08 -1.71
N ASP A 202 -12.08 -1.75 -2.71
CA ASP A 202 -12.36 -3.18 -2.65
C ASP A 202 -11.08 -4.00 -2.57
N CYS A 203 -10.05 -3.62 -3.35
CA CYS A 203 -8.73 -4.24 -3.29
C CYS A 203 -8.09 -4.03 -1.91
N ALA A 204 -8.07 -2.79 -1.42
CA ALA A 204 -7.56 -2.46 -0.10
C ALA A 204 -8.26 -3.29 0.99
N ASN A 205 -9.59 -3.26 1.03
CA ASN A 205 -10.37 -3.99 2.04
C ASN A 205 -10.16 -5.51 1.94
N TRP A 206 -10.00 -6.06 0.74
CA TRP A 206 -9.70 -7.48 0.57
C TRP A 206 -8.31 -7.84 1.14
N LEU A 207 -7.28 -7.02 0.89
CA LEU A 207 -5.95 -7.23 1.46
C LEU A 207 -5.99 -7.18 2.99
N GLY A 208 -6.65 -6.16 3.55
CA GLY A 208 -6.82 -6.02 5.01
C GLY A 208 -7.56 -7.19 5.64
N ARG A 209 -8.69 -7.65 5.07
CA ARG A 209 -9.45 -8.80 5.58
C ARG A 209 -8.66 -10.12 5.56
N ASN A 210 -7.68 -10.24 4.68
CA ASN A 210 -6.83 -11.42 4.58
C ASN A 210 -5.49 -11.26 5.33
N ASN A 211 -5.36 -10.22 6.17
CA ASN A 211 -4.14 -9.91 6.93
C ASN A 211 -2.89 -9.87 6.05
N ILE A 212 -3.03 -9.32 4.84
CA ILE A 212 -1.90 -9.07 3.95
C ILE A 212 -1.31 -7.71 4.32
N PRO A 213 -0.01 -7.61 4.68
CA PRO A 213 0.59 -6.33 5.00
C PRO A 213 0.53 -5.38 3.80
N ILE A 214 0.10 -4.13 4.00
CA ILE A 214 -0.07 -3.15 2.93
C ILE A 214 0.65 -1.85 3.24
N THR A 215 1.05 -1.14 2.20
CA THR A 215 1.37 0.28 2.24
C THR A 215 0.67 0.97 1.07
N PHE A 216 -0.14 1.99 1.36
CA PHE A 216 -0.78 2.78 0.32
C PHE A 216 0.23 3.73 -0.30
N VAL A 217 0.41 3.63 -1.61
CA VAL A 217 1.30 4.51 -2.36
C VAL A 217 0.46 5.43 -3.23
N PHE A 218 0.28 6.65 -2.76
CA PHE A 218 -0.42 7.69 -3.48
C PHE A 218 0.46 8.21 -4.62
N THR A 219 0.01 8.10 -5.87
CA THR A 219 0.79 8.45 -7.06
C THR A 219 0.33 9.76 -7.68
N LYS A 220 1.16 10.30 -8.59
CA LYS A 220 0.90 11.52 -9.38
C LYS A 220 0.75 12.78 -8.51
N CYS A 221 1.43 12.80 -7.37
CA CYS A 221 1.43 13.92 -6.42
C CYS A 221 2.23 15.15 -6.89
N ASP A 222 2.90 15.09 -8.04
CA ASP A 222 3.51 16.24 -8.71
C ASP A 222 2.51 17.35 -9.06
N LYS A 223 1.23 16.99 -9.26
CA LYS A 223 0.15 17.93 -9.53
C LYS A 223 -0.24 18.79 -8.32
N MET A 224 0.34 18.55 -7.13
CA MET A 224 0.09 19.36 -5.94
C MET A 224 0.60 20.79 -6.03
N LYS A 225 1.70 21.02 -6.73
CA LYS A 225 2.36 22.35 -6.78
C LYS A 225 1.68 23.33 -7.75
N GLY A 226 0.58 22.95 -8.40
CA GLY A 226 -0.24 23.84 -9.25
C GLY A 226 -1.62 24.12 -8.65
N GLY A 227 -2.46 24.90 -9.35
CA GLY A 227 -3.82 25.25 -8.89
C GLY A 227 -4.77 24.08 -8.62
N ARG A 228 -4.37 22.83 -8.90
CA ARG A 228 -5.10 21.59 -8.54
C ARG A 228 -4.66 20.96 -7.21
N GLY A 229 -3.79 21.61 -6.45
CA GLY A 229 -3.29 21.09 -5.17
C GLY A 229 -4.38 20.85 -4.13
N SER A 230 -5.42 21.71 -4.09
CA SER A 230 -6.56 21.51 -3.19
C SER A 230 -7.33 20.22 -3.51
N GLN A 231 -7.59 19.95 -4.79
CA GLN A 231 -8.31 18.76 -5.24
C GLN A 231 -7.55 17.47 -4.91
N LEU A 232 -6.22 17.48 -5.05
CA LEU A 232 -5.40 16.32 -4.72
C LEU A 232 -5.47 16.00 -3.22
N ASN A 233 -5.32 17.03 -2.39
CA ASN A 233 -5.45 16.90 -0.93
C ASN A 233 -6.85 16.43 -0.52
N GLU A 234 -7.91 16.90 -1.20
CA GLU A 234 -9.27 16.44 -0.98
C GLU A 234 -9.45 14.96 -1.33
N ASN A 235 -8.93 14.52 -2.48
CA ASN A 235 -8.99 13.11 -2.87
C ASN A 235 -8.26 12.19 -1.89
N LEU A 236 -7.08 12.62 -1.41
CA LEU A 236 -6.31 11.90 -0.39
C LEU A 236 -7.09 11.75 0.91
N LYS A 237 -7.59 12.87 1.45
CA LYS A 237 -8.40 12.88 2.68
C LYS A 237 -9.63 11.98 2.53
N LYS A 238 -10.34 12.11 1.42
CA LYS A 238 -11.51 11.28 1.12
C LYS A 238 -11.17 9.79 1.05
N PHE A 239 -10.04 9.42 0.45
CA PHE A 239 -9.59 8.02 0.45
C PHE A 239 -9.32 7.53 1.88
N GLN A 240 -8.58 8.32 2.66
CA GLN A 240 -8.23 8.00 4.05
C GLN A 240 -9.49 7.86 4.93
N GLU A 241 -10.47 8.75 4.80
CA GLU A 241 -11.76 8.70 5.51
C GLU A 241 -12.59 7.46 5.15
N LEU A 242 -12.54 7.02 3.89
CA LEU A 242 -13.26 5.83 3.45
C LEU A 242 -12.57 4.55 3.96
N ILE A 243 -11.24 4.54 3.98
CA ILE A 243 -10.44 3.42 4.48
C ILE A 243 -10.53 3.31 6.01
N SER A 244 -10.46 4.42 6.75
CA SER A 244 -10.48 4.40 8.22
C SER A 244 -11.74 3.77 8.81
N LYS A 245 -12.85 3.76 8.05
CA LYS A 245 -14.09 3.05 8.44
C LYS A 245 -13.94 1.54 8.53
N ASN A 246 -12.98 0.96 7.79
CA ASN A 246 -12.81 -0.49 7.67
C ASN A 246 -11.55 -1.00 8.38
N TYR A 247 -10.68 -0.11 8.86
CA TYR A 247 -9.41 -0.46 9.48
C TYR A 247 -9.39 0.02 10.93
N LYS A 248 -8.95 -0.84 11.85
CA LYS A 248 -8.80 -0.47 13.27
C LYS A 248 -7.70 0.57 13.46
N GLU A 249 -6.62 0.39 12.74
CA GLU A 249 -5.46 1.28 12.74
C GLU A 249 -5.20 1.79 11.33
N THR A 250 -4.68 3.01 11.24
CA THR A 250 -4.45 3.64 9.94
C THR A 250 -3.26 2.96 9.25
N PRO A 251 -3.44 2.33 8.09
CA PRO A 251 -2.33 1.71 7.39
C PRO A 251 -1.29 2.76 6.95
N PRO A 252 -0.02 2.38 6.79
CA PRO A 252 1.01 3.28 6.31
C PRO A 252 0.66 3.76 4.91
N TRP A 253 0.83 5.05 4.67
CA TRP A 253 0.64 5.66 3.37
C TRP A 253 1.73 6.69 3.08
N ILE A 254 2.03 6.85 1.80
CA ILE A 254 3.06 7.78 1.34
C ILE A 254 2.72 8.38 -0.02
N MET A 255 2.99 9.67 -0.18
CA MET A 255 2.83 10.41 -1.42
C MET A 255 4.04 10.28 -2.32
N THR A 256 3.81 10.01 -3.61
CA THR A 256 4.86 9.76 -4.58
C THR A 256 4.58 10.41 -5.93
N SER A 257 5.65 10.68 -6.68
CA SER A 257 5.55 11.01 -8.10
C SER A 257 6.66 10.32 -8.88
N GLY A 258 6.27 9.51 -9.87
CA GLY A 258 7.21 8.93 -10.82
C GLY A 258 7.83 9.96 -11.76
N VAL A 259 7.29 11.19 -11.83
CA VAL A 259 7.79 12.28 -12.69
C VAL A 259 8.84 13.11 -11.94
N THR A 260 8.54 13.56 -10.73
CA THR A 260 9.43 14.45 -9.95
C THR A 260 10.35 13.70 -9.00
N GLY A 261 10.10 12.41 -8.75
CA GLY A 261 10.81 11.63 -7.76
C GLY A 261 10.39 11.89 -6.31
N LEU A 262 9.31 12.68 -6.09
CA LEU A 262 8.71 12.90 -4.77
C LEU A 262 8.44 11.56 -4.06
N GLY A 263 8.76 11.48 -2.77
CA GLY A 263 8.49 10.32 -1.91
C GLY A 263 9.35 9.09 -2.18
N ARG A 264 10.27 9.16 -3.15
CA ARG A 264 11.10 8.01 -3.52
C ARG A 264 12.04 7.60 -2.39
N LYS A 265 12.74 8.56 -1.77
CA LYS A 265 13.72 8.27 -0.72
C LYS A 265 13.01 7.71 0.51
N GLU A 266 11.89 8.33 0.85
CA GLU A 266 11.04 8.01 1.98
C GLU A 266 10.42 6.61 1.81
N LEU A 267 9.91 6.28 0.62
CA LEU A 267 9.38 4.94 0.31
C LEU A 267 10.48 3.87 0.40
N LEU A 268 11.68 4.14 -0.12
CA LEU A 268 12.81 3.20 0.01
C LEU A 268 13.25 3.02 1.46
N LEU A 269 13.20 4.09 2.27
CA LEU A 269 13.52 4.01 3.69
C LEU A 269 12.48 3.16 4.44
N HIS A 270 11.19 3.37 4.19
CA HIS A 270 10.11 2.54 4.74
C HIS A 270 10.24 1.07 4.31
N MET A 271 10.53 0.80 3.04
CA MET A 271 10.77 -0.57 2.55
C MET A 271 11.99 -1.20 3.25
N SER A 272 13.06 -0.43 3.48
CA SER A 272 14.24 -0.92 4.21
C SER A 272 13.90 -1.29 5.65
N GLN A 273 13.08 -0.48 6.31
CA GLN A 273 12.59 -0.71 7.67
C GLN A 273 11.79 -2.01 7.76
N LEU A 274 10.82 -2.20 6.86
CA LEU A 274 10.03 -3.42 6.83
C LEU A 274 10.87 -4.66 6.52
N ARG A 275 11.86 -4.54 5.62
CA ARG A 275 12.76 -5.64 5.27
C ARG A 275 13.67 -6.02 6.43
N HIS A 276 14.32 -5.05 7.07
CA HIS A 276 15.19 -5.33 8.21
C HIS A 276 14.40 -5.91 9.39
N TYR A 277 13.18 -5.43 9.65
CA TYR A 277 12.33 -6.06 10.66
C TYR A 277 11.94 -7.51 10.29
N TRP A 278 11.70 -7.78 9.00
CA TRP A 278 11.43 -9.15 8.52
C TRP A 278 12.63 -10.09 8.68
N ASP A 279 13.86 -9.57 8.58
CA ASP A 279 15.10 -10.33 8.75
C ASP A 279 15.41 -10.68 10.23
N ASN A 280 14.74 -10.05 11.22
CA ASN A 280 14.97 -10.23 12.67
C ASN A 280 14.01 -11.24 13.35
#